data_AF-A0A812P5H8-F1
#
_entry.id   AF-A0A812P5H8-F1
#
_cell.length_a   1.000
_cell.length_b   1.000
_cell.length_c   1.000
_cell.angle_alpha   90.00
_cell.angle_beta   90.00
_cell.angle_gamma   90.00
#
_symmetry.space_group_name_H-M   'P 1'
#
loop_
_entity.id
_entity.type
_entity.pdbx_description
1 polymer ?
#
loop_
_entity_poly.entity_id
_entity_poly.type
_entity_poly.pdbx_seq_one_letter_code
_entity_poly.pdbx_strand_id
1 'polypeptide(L)'
;VEEFPDGSKAPEIEQKFRRVHGILKDHKFDNLMVATNGGDEFGDFMMDHLARLDNEKGVMIAVCTENYGEMTASPYSSNAELKYALDRKLRVLPLRVVDSYPPQPPHGPDHAYDKTGEAGTLFNIVVPSSTVFLDCRDKADTEIARLKTDMEIARMIAEELVKFKSGAPAA
;
A
#
# COMPACT_ATOMS: atom_id res chain seq x y z
N VAL A 1 7.09 21.51 -6.54
CA VAL A 1 6.04 20.92 -5.68
C VAL A 1 4.80 20.94 -6.55
N GLU A 2 4.22 19.79 -6.88
CA GLU A 2 2.95 19.75 -7.62
C GLU A 2 1.85 20.31 -6.72
N GLU A 3 1.15 21.33 -7.21
CA GLU A 3 0.00 21.95 -6.57
C GLU A 3 -1.26 21.32 -7.15
N PHE A 4 -2.23 21.01 -6.29
CA PHE A 4 -3.54 20.58 -6.76
C PHE A 4 -4.23 21.71 -7.55
N PRO A 5 -5.22 21.41 -8.40
CA PRO A 5 -5.94 22.43 -9.18
C PRO A 5 -6.59 23.54 -8.33
N ASP A 6 -6.82 23.27 -7.04
CA ASP A 6 -7.37 24.23 -6.06
C ASP A 6 -6.27 25.05 -5.32
N GLY A 7 -5.00 24.89 -5.70
CA GLY A 7 -3.86 25.56 -5.09
C GLY A 7 -3.44 24.98 -3.73
N SER A 8 -4.08 23.89 -3.28
CA SER A 8 -3.66 23.18 -2.08
C SER A 8 -2.41 22.33 -2.36
N LYS A 9 -1.57 22.16 -1.34
CA LYS A 9 -0.38 21.31 -1.42
C LYS A 9 -0.75 19.91 -0.97
N ALA A 10 -0.30 18.89 -1.71
CA ALA A 10 -0.37 17.51 -1.26
C ALA A 10 0.20 17.37 0.16
N PRO A 11 -0.44 16.58 1.06
CA PRO A 11 0.11 16.31 2.38
C PRO A 11 1.57 15.86 2.27
N GLU A 12 2.40 16.20 3.26
CA GLU A 12 3.85 15.93 3.23
C GLU A 12 4.17 14.45 2.96
N ILE A 13 3.39 13.54 3.54
CA ILE A 13 3.49 12.09 3.33
C ILE A 13 3.23 11.73 1.87
N GLU A 14 2.18 12.29 1.23
CA GLU A 14 1.90 12.04 -0.18
C GLU A 14 3.07 12.50 -1.06
N GLN A 15 3.57 13.72 -0.81
CA GLN A 15 4.74 14.23 -1.55
C GLN A 15 5.97 13.33 -1.36
N LYS A 16 6.19 12.83 -0.14
CA LYS A 16 7.26 11.87 0.18
C LYS A 16 7.15 10.61 -0.69
N PHE A 17 5.97 10.00 -0.75
CA PHE A 17 5.78 8.77 -1.52
C PHE A 17 5.76 8.98 -3.04
N ARG A 18 5.39 10.17 -3.53
CA ARG A 18 5.60 10.55 -4.94
C ARG A 18 7.10 10.61 -5.29
N ARG A 19 7.93 11.14 -4.39
CA ARG A 19 9.40 11.13 -4.59
C ARG A 19 9.98 9.72 -4.52
N VAL A 20 9.53 8.90 -3.58
CA VAL A 20 9.90 7.47 -3.51
C VAL A 20 9.51 6.73 -4.79
N HIS A 21 8.30 6.99 -5.33
CA HIS A 21 7.84 6.43 -6.59
C HIS A 21 8.75 6.83 -7.76
N GLY A 22 9.14 8.11 -7.84
CA GLY A 22 10.12 8.59 -8.83
C GLY A 22 11.46 7.85 -8.75
N ILE A 23 12.04 7.72 -7.55
CA ILE A 23 13.32 7.02 -7.34
C ILE A 23 13.23 5.55 -7.77
N LEU A 24 12.14 4.86 -7.41
CA LEU A 24 11.92 3.48 -7.80
C LEU A 24 11.77 3.33 -9.33
N LYS A 25 11.08 4.26 -10.00
CA LYS A 25 10.93 4.28 -11.45
C LYS A 25 12.27 4.52 -12.16
N ASP A 26 13.09 5.41 -11.63
CA ASP A 26 14.45 5.68 -12.16
C ASP A 26 15.35 4.44 -12.07
N HIS A 27 15.17 3.64 -11.02
CA HIS A 27 15.81 2.33 -10.85
C HIS A 27 15.15 1.20 -11.65
N LYS A 28 14.23 1.51 -12.57
CA LYS A 28 13.53 0.55 -13.45
C LYS A 28 12.66 -0.48 -12.70
N PHE A 29 12.23 -0.17 -11.48
CA PHE A 29 11.17 -0.94 -10.86
C PHE A 29 9.84 -0.63 -11.53
N ASP A 30 9.08 -1.69 -11.80
CA ASP A 30 7.72 -1.60 -12.28
C ASP A 30 6.81 -1.23 -11.09
N ASN A 31 6.59 0.07 -10.91
CA ASN A 31 5.84 0.60 -9.78
C ASN A 31 4.63 1.44 -10.23
N LEU A 32 3.51 1.09 -9.63
CA LEU A 32 2.21 1.65 -9.92
C LEU A 32 1.84 2.62 -8.80
N MET A 33 1.51 3.87 -9.15
CA MET A 33 1.01 4.88 -8.22
C MET A 33 -0.08 5.68 -8.93
N VAL A 34 -1.27 5.71 -8.34
CA VAL A 34 -2.38 6.49 -8.88
C VAL A 34 -2.16 7.97 -8.54
N ALA A 35 -2.12 8.83 -9.54
CA ALA A 35 -2.05 10.26 -9.32
C ALA A 35 -3.44 10.80 -8.95
N THR A 36 -3.55 11.50 -7.82
CA THR A 36 -4.76 12.18 -7.34
C THR A 36 -5.10 13.45 -8.14
N ASN A 37 -5.23 13.36 -9.46
CA ASN A 37 -6.00 14.36 -10.21
C ASN A 37 -7.44 13.85 -10.24
N GLY A 38 -8.19 14.16 -9.17
CA GLY A 38 -9.52 13.62 -8.94
C GLY A 38 -10.49 13.81 -10.13
N GLY A 39 -11.15 12.71 -10.51
CA GLY A 39 -12.11 12.63 -11.60
C GLY A 39 -12.52 11.17 -11.84
N ASP A 40 -13.45 10.93 -12.76
CA ASP A 40 -13.93 9.57 -13.11
C ASP A 40 -12.80 8.63 -13.52
N GLU A 41 -11.70 9.16 -14.08
CA GLU A 41 -10.52 8.40 -14.49
C GLU A 41 -9.72 7.81 -13.32
N PHE A 42 -9.78 8.41 -12.12
CA PHE A 42 -9.03 7.93 -10.93
C PHE A 42 -9.44 6.50 -10.54
N GLY A 43 -10.74 6.23 -10.65
CA GLY A 43 -11.32 4.93 -10.32
C GLY A 43 -10.86 3.81 -11.23
N ASP A 44 -10.92 4.08 -12.53
CA ASP A 44 -10.52 3.12 -13.57
C ASP A 44 -9.02 2.83 -13.46
N PHE A 45 -8.19 3.86 -13.26
CA PHE A 45 -6.76 3.66 -13.05
C PHE A 45 -6.45 2.80 -11.82
N MET A 46 -7.13 3.04 -10.69
CA MET A 46 -6.92 2.27 -9.47
C MET A 46 -7.27 0.79 -9.69
N MET A 47 -8.40 0.51 -10.33
CA MET A 47 -8.83 -0.87 -10.62
C MET A 47 -7.89 -1.57 -11.60
N ASP A 48 -7.43 -0.88 -12.64
CA ASP A 48 -6.45 -1.42 -13.59
C ASP A 48 -5.11 -1.72 -12.91
N HIS A 49 -4.67 -0.85 -11.99
CA HIS A 49 -3.43 -1.04 -11.25
C HIS A 49 -3.53 -2.26 -10.32
N LEU A 50 -4.64 -2.42 -9.61
CA LEU A 50 -4.88 -3.58 -8.75
C LEU A 50 -5.00 -4.89 -9.55
N ALA A 51 -5.70 -4.85 -10.70
CA ALA A 51 -5.81 -6.02 -11.57
C ALA A 51 -4.46 -6.44 -12.15
N ARG A 52 -3.62 -5.47 -12.54
CA ARG A 52 -2.25 -5.74 -13.00
C ARG A 52 -1.40 -6.32 -11.87
N LEU A 53 -1.52 -5.78 -10.65
CA LEU A 53 -0.81 -6.28 -9.48
C LEU A 53 -1.17 -7.73 -9.16
N ASP A 54 -2.45 -8.11 -9.29
CA ASP A 54 -2.91 -9.50 -9.15
C ASP A 54 -2.28 -10.40 -10.23
N ASN A 55 -2.42 -10.01 -11.51
CA ASN A 55 -1.94 -10.78 -12.65
C ASN A 55 -0.42 -11.00 -12.64
N GLU A 56 0.35 -10.00 -12.23
CA GLU A 56 1.81 -10.04 -12.20
C GLU A 56 2.36 -10.56 -10.86
N LYS A 57 1.48 -10.99 -9.93
CA LYS A 57 1.84 -11.43 -8.57
C LYS A 57 2.67 -10.39 -7.82
N GLY A 58 2.33 -9.12 -7.99
CA GLY A 58 3.00 -8.00 -7.35
C GLY A 58 2.76 -7.95 -5.83
N VAL A 59 3.21 -6.85 -5.23
CA VAL A 59 3.01 -6.55 -3.81
C VAL A 59 2.39 -5.16 -3.69
N MET A 60 1.25 -5.09 -3.03
CA MET A 60 0.59 -3.84 -2.72
C MET A 60 1.35 -3.14 -1.58
N ILE A 61 1.77 -1.91 -1.79
CA ILE A 61 2.42 -1.10 -0.76
C ILE A 61 1.36 -0.26 -0.07
N ALA A 62 1.07 -0.55 1.19
CA ALA A 62 0.13 0.21 1.99
C ALA A 62 0.88 1.30 2.77
N VAL A 63 0.66 2.56 2.42
CA VAL A 63 1.22 3.72 3.14
C VAL A 63 0.35 4.01 4.35
N CYS A 64 0.69 3.42 5.50
CA CYS A 64 -0.14 3.42 6.70
C CYS A 64 -0.03 4.75 7.48
N THR A 65 -0.92 5.69 7.15
CA THR A 65 -1.27 6.85 8.01
C THR A 65 -2.23 6.41 9.12
N GLU A 66 -2.56 7.33 10.04
CA GLU A 66 -3.46 7.04 11.17
C GLU A 66 -4.84 6.58 10.72
N ASN A 67 -5.34 7.11 9.61
CA ASN A 67 -6.67 6.83 9.06
C ASN A 67 -6.64 5.88 7.84
N TYR A 68 -5.51 5.20 7.58
CA TYR A 68 -5.45 4.25 6.48
C TYR A 68 -6.48 3.12 6.66
N GLY A 69 -7.27 2.85 5.62
CA GLY A 69 -8.37 1.89 5.65
C GLY A 69 -9.73 2.49 6.05
N GLU A 70 -9.80 3.80 6.31
CA GLU A 70 -11.06 4.50 6.64
C GLU A 70 -12.16 4.27 5.60
N MET A 71 -13.35 3.90 6.07
CA MET A 71 -14.54 3.81 5.22
C MET A 71 -15.05 5.21 4.92
N THR A 72 -15.13 5.53 3.63
CA THR A 72 -15.68 6.81 3.14
C THR A 72 -16.74 6.54 2.08
N ALA A 73 -17.44 7.58 1.59
CA ALA A 73 -18.31 7.44 0.42
C ALA A 73 -17.55 7.12 -0.87
N SER A 74 -16.23 7.30 -0.91
CA SER A 74 -15.45 7.04 -2.12
C SER A 74 -15.30 5.53 -2.34
N PRO A 75 -15.68 5.01 -3.52
CA PRO A 75 -15.42 3.62 -3.89
C PRO A 75 -13.93 3.35 -4.15
N TYR A 76 -13.10 4.39 -4.15
CA TYR A 76 -11.66 4.33 -4.44
C TYR A 76 -10.81 4.75 -3.23
N SER A 77 -11.29 4.41 -2.03
CA SER A 77 -10.59 4.64 -0.76
C SER A 77 -9.61 3.52 -0.42
N SER A 78 -8.71 3.76 0.54
CA SER A 78 -7.83 2.70 1.08
C SER A 78 -8.61 1.53 1.70
N ASN A 79 -9.86 1.75 2.14
CA ASN A 79 -10.76 0.65 2.52
C ASN A 79 -11.09 -0.27 1.33
N ALA A 80 -11.34 0.30 0.14
CA ALA A 80 -11.62 -0.47 -1.07
C ALA A 80 -10.38 -1.25 -1.53
N GLU A 81 -9.18 -0.65 -1.43
CA GLU A 81 -7.90 -1.35 -1.67
C GLU A 81 -7.77 -2.59 -0.77
N LEU A 82 -8.06 -2.45 0.54
CA LEU A 82 -8.00 -3.56 1.49
C LEU A 82 -9.02 -4.65 1.19
N LYS A 83 -10.25 -4.30 0.80
CA LYS A 83 -11.27 -5.27 0.36
C LYS A 83 -10.79 -6.06 -0.85
N TYR A 84 -10.26 -5.37 -1.85
CA TYR A 84 -9.71 -6.00 -3.04
C TYR A 84 -8.53 -6.93 -2.70
N ALA A 85 -7.61 -6.47 -1.83
CA ALA A 85 -6.48 -7.26 -1.38
C ALA A 85 -6.93 -8.54 -0.64
N LEU A 86 -7.97 -8.46 0.19
CA LEU A 86 -8.56 -9.62 0.85
C LEU A 86 -9.16 -10.60 -0.16
N ASP A 87 -10.00 -10.12 -1.07
CA ASP A 87 -10.73 -10.94 -2.04
C ASP A 87 -9.80 -11.67 -3.00
N ARG A 88 -8.74 -10.99 -3.46
CA ARG A 88 -7.74 -11.55 -4.38
C ARG A 88 -6.55 -12.18 -3.67
N LYS A 89 -6.51 -12.14 -2.34
CA LYS A 89 -5.37 -12.61 -1.52
C LYS A 89 -4.05 -11.96 -1.95
N LEU A 90 -4.10 -10.66 -2.26
CA LEU A 90 -2.91 -9.91 -2.62
C LEU A 90 -1.97 -9.82 -1.43
N ARG A 91 -0.67 -9.84 -1.73
CA ARG A 91 0.35 -9.58 -0.73
C ARG A 91 0.40 -8.09 -0.43
N VAL A 92 0.34 -7.75 0.85
CA VAL A 92 0.40 -6.35 1.31
C VAL A 92 1.67 -6.14 2.13
N LEU A 93 2.45 -5.14 1.74
CA LEU A 93 3.58 -4.62 2.48
C LEU A 93 3.17 -3.32 3.17
N PRO A 94 2.89 -3.34 4.49
CA PRO A 94 2.59 -2.14 5.24
C PRO A 94 3.85 -1.30 5.50
N LEU A 95 3.74 0.01 5.26
CA LEU A 95 4.73 1.02 5.60
C LEU A 95 4.19 1.89 6.72
N ARG A 96 4.81 1.83 7.90
CA ARG A 96 4.48 2.72 9.00
C ARG A 96 5.14 4.08 8.77
N VAL A 97 4.31 5.11 8.58
CA VAL A 97 4.79 6.47 8.26
C VAL A 97 4.42 7.51 9.31
N VAL A 98 3.64 7.10 10.30
CA VAL A 98 3.24 7.88 11.49
C VAL A 98 3.34 7.03 12.75
N ASP A 99 3.26 7.65 13.92
CA ASP A 99 3.41 6.96 15.21
C ASP A 99 2.27 5.97 15.51
N SER A 100 1.06 6.26 15.04
CA SER A 100 -0.08 5.36 15.18
C SER A 100 0.09 4.14 14.28
N TYR A 101 0.30 2.96 14.87
CA TYR A 101 0.35 1.68 14.16
C TYR A 101 -0.13 0.53 15.08
N PRO A 102 -1.02 -0.37 14.61
CA PRO A 102 -1.69 -0.34 13.31
C PRO A 102 -2.58 0.91 13.15
N PRO A 103 -2.95 1.30 11.92
CA PRO A 103 -3.88 2.40 11.67
C PRO A 103 -5.14 2.29 12.54
N GLN A 104 -5.62 3.44 12.98
CA GLN A 104 -6.82 3.59 13.81
C GLN A 104 -7.82 4.48 13.06
N PRO A 105 -8.43 3.99 11.96
CA PRO A 105 -9.42 4.77 11.22
C PRO A 105 -10.60 5.17 12.12
N PRO A 106 -11.15 6.38 11.93
CA PRO A 106 -12.26 6.87 12.74
C PRO A 106 -13.48 5.97 12.56
N HIS A 107 -14.19 5.74 13.68
CA HIS A 107 -15.40 4.93 13.72
C HIS A 107 -16.28 5.37 14.91
N GLY A 108 -17.51 4.86 14.94
CA GLY A 108 -18.42 4.99 16.09
C GLY A 108 -19.83 5.43 15.69
N PRO A 109 -20.74 5.60 16.67
CA PRO A 109 -22.17 5.86 16.41
C PRO A 109 -22.43 7.08 15.53
N ASP A 110 -21.54 8.07 15.56
CA ASP A 110 -21.66 9.31 14.81
C ASP A 110 -20.94 9.27 13.45
N HIS A 111 -20.09 8.27 13.20
CA HIS A 111 -19.34 8.17 11.95
C HIS A 111 -20.25 7.77 10.78
N ALA A 112 -20.14 8.43 9.61
CA ALA A 112 -21.12 8.26 8.54
C ALA A 112 -21.16 6.85 7.92
N TYR A 113 -20.01 6.16 7.89
CA TYR A 113 -19.85 4.90 7.14
C TYR A 113 -19.43 3.70 7.98
N ASP A 114 -18.81 3.93 9.15
CA ASP A 114 -18.28 2.86 10.01
C ASP A 114 -18.76 3.05 11.44
N LYS A 115 -19.91 2.44 11.77
CA LYS A 115 -20.53 2.54 13.09
C LYS A 115 -19.88 1.63 14.13
N THR A 116 -19.17 0.60 13.68
CA THR A 116 -18.80 -0.58 14.49
C THR A 116 -17.28 -0.83 14.54
N GLY A 117 -16.48 -0.11 13.76
CA GLY A 117 -15.03 -0.29 13.68
C GLY A 117 -14.61 -1.41 12.70
N GLU A 118 -15.42 -1.65 11.67
CA GLU A 118 -15.15 -2.66 10.66
C GLU A 118 -13.90 -2.35 9.84
N ALA A 119 -13.57 -1.07 9.64
CA ALA A 119 -12.39 -0.63 8.90
C ALA A 119 -11.09 -1.17 9.52
N GLY A 120 -10.94 -0.99 10.84
CA GLY A 120 -9.79 -1.50 11.58
C GLY A 120 -9.73 -3.03 11.60
N THR A 121 -10.90 -3.68 11.69
CA THR A 121 -11.01 -5.14 11.62
C THR A 121 -10.50 -5.67 10.28
N LEU A 122 -10.93 -5.06 9.17
CA LEU A 122 -10.48 -5.43 7.82
C LEU A 122 -8.97 -5.28 7.67
N PHE A 123 -8.40 -4.17 8.15
CA PHE A 123 -6.95 -3.98 8.13
C PHE A 123 -6.22 -5.13 8.82
N ASN A 124 -6.66 -5.53 10.01
CA ASN A 124 -6.01 -6.60 10.78
C ASN A 124 -6.18 -8.00 10.14
N ILE A 125 -7.19 -8.20 9.30
CA ILE A 125 -7.35 -9.46 8.53
C ILE A 125 -6.36 -9.48 7.36
N VAL A 126 -6.23 -8.37 6.63
CA VAL A 126 -5.35 -8.25 5.47
C VAL A 126 -3.87 -8.18 5.89
N VAL A 127 -3.60 -7.47 6.98
CA VAL A 127 -2.29 -7.28 7.58
C VAL A 127 -2.34 -7.84 9.01
N PRO A 128 -2.22 -9.18 9.17
CA PRO A 128 -2.22 -9.79 10.49
C PRO A 128 -1.03 -9.29 11.32
N SER A 129 -1.12 -9.43 12.64
CA SER A 129 -0.07 -9.02 13.58
C SER A 129 1.27 -9.73 13.38
N SER A 130 1.29 -10.85 12.64
CA SER A 130 2.50 -11.56 12.22
C SER A 130 3.19 -10.94 10.99
N THR A 131 2.53 -10.02 10.28
CA THR A 131 3.11 -9.35 9.10
C THR A 131 4.17 -8.35 9.55
N VAL A 132 5.37 -8.49 8.99
CA VAL A 132 6.45 -7.50 9.16
C VAL A 132 6.10 -6.23 8.38
N PHE A 133 6.18 -5.08 9.05
CA PHE A 133 6.05 -3.77 8.42
C PHE A 133 7.40 -3.07 8.32
N LEU A 134 7.52 -2.14 7.38
CA LEU A 134 8.67 -1.24 7.30
C LEU A 134 8.38 0.05 8.06
N ASP A 135 9.21 0.35 9.06
CA ASP A 135 9.14 1.64 9.75
C ASP A 135 9.84 2.71 8.91
N CYS A 136 9.08 3.69 8.42
CA CYS A 136 9.53 4.71 7.46
C CYS A 136 9.48 6.14 8.03
N ARG A 137 9.15 6.29 9.31
CA ARG A 137 8.99 7.61 9.96
C ARG A 137 10.26 8.47 9.82
N ASP A 138 11.39 7.91 10.22
CA ASP A 138 12.68 8.63 10.25
C ASP A 138 13.56 8.36 9.03
N LYS A 139 13.00 7.76 7.97
CA LYS A 139 13.77 7.35 6.79
C LYS A 139 13.69 8.38 5.69
N ALA A 140 14.82 8.64 5.03
CA ALA A 140 14.86 9.42 3.81
C ALA A 140 14.22 8.64 2.63
N ASP A 141 13.78 9.37 1.61
CA ASP A 141 13.10 8.80 0.44
C ASP A 141 13.94 7.72 -0.27
N THR A 142 15.25 7.94 -0.35
CA THR A 142 16.21 7.00 -0.95
C THR A 142 16.38 5.72 -0.12
N GLU A 143 16.29 5.81 1.21
CA GLU A 143 16.35 4.65 2.09
C GLU A 143 15.08 3.82 1.99
N ILE A 144 13.90 4.47 1.93
CA ILE A 144 12.62 3.78 1.74
C ILE A 144 12.61 3.02 0.41
N ALA A 145 13.08 3.66 -0.67
CA ALA A 145 13.18 3.01 -1.98
C ALA A 145 14.10 1.77 -1.95
N ARG A 146 15.24 1.84 -1.25
CA ARG A 146 16.18 0.71 -1.10
C ARG A 146 15.60 -0.44 -0.29
N LEU A 147 14.90 -0.15 0.82
CA LEU A 147 14.31 -1.20 1.67
C LEU A 147 13.30 -2.07 0.91
N LYS A 148 12.52 -1.48 -0.01
CA LYS A 148 11.64 -2.25 -0.90
C LYS A 148 12.45 -3.24 -1.75
N THR A 149 13.53 -2.76 -2.38
CA THR A 149 14.39 -3.57 -3.24
C THR A 149 15.02 -4.73 -2.47
N ASP A 150 15.57 -4.45 -1.28
CA ASP A 150 16.26 -5.47 -0.47
C ASP A 150 15.28 -6.57 0.00
N MET A 151 14.03 -6.21 0.33
CA MET A 151 13.04 -7.20 0.71
C MET A 151 12.57 -8.07 -0.46
N GLU A 152 12.38 -7.50 -1.65
CA GLU A 152 12.06 -8.31 -2.84
C GLU A 152 13.19 -9.28 -3.18
N ILE A 153 14.46 -8.83 -3.07
CA ILE A 153 15.63 -9.69 -3.26
C ILE A 153 15.68 -10.79 -2.20
N ALA A 154 15.54 -10.44 -0.92
CA ALA A 154 15.54 -11.41 0.17
C ALA A 154 14.40 -12.44 0.01
N ARG A 155 13.23 -12.02 -0.49
CA ARG A 155 12.11 -12.91 -0.82
C ARG A 155 12.45 -13.85 -1.97
N MET A 156 12.98 -13.34 -3.09
CA MET A 156 13.39 -14.17 -4.22
C MET A 156 14.38 -15.25 -3.78
N ILE A 157 15.34 -14.88 -2.91
CA ILE A 157 16.30 -15.82 -2.32
C ILE A 157 15.58 -16.84 -1.44
N ALA A 158 14.66 -16.42 -0.57
CA ALA A 158 13.92 -17.32 0.33
C ALA A 158 13.05 -18.33 -0.44
N GLU A 159 12.36 -17.90 -1.50
CA GLU A 159 11.56 -18.77 -2.36
C GLU A 159 12.42 -19.81 -3.07
N GLU A 160 13.59 -19.40 -3.58
CA GLU A 160 14.52 -20.31 -4.24
C GLU A 160 15.13 -21.33 -3.26
N LEU A 161 15.45 -20.90 -2.03
CA LEU A 161 15.89 -21.78 -0.95
C LEU A 161 14.81 -22.79 -0.53
N VAL A 162 13.53 -22.41 -0.56
CA VAL A 162 12.42 -23.33 -0.29
C VAL A 162 12.29 -24.36 -1.41
N LYS A 163 12.39 -23.97 -2.69
CA LYS A 163 12.42 -24.90 -3.83
C LYS A 163 13.59 -25.88 -3.75
N PHE A 164 14.78 -25.38 -3.39
CA PHE A 164 15.96 -26.22 -3.23
C PHE A 164 15.78 -27.26 -2.11
N LYS A 165 15.13 -26.87 -1.00
CA LYS A 165 14.85 -27.78 0.12
C LYS A 165 13.72 -28.77 -0.14
N SER A 166 12.77 -28.44 -1.03
CA SER A 166 11.63 -29.31 -1.33
C SER A 166 11.89 -30.34 -2.44
N GLY A 167 13.03 -30.27 -3.13
CA GLY A 167 13.42 -31.27 -4.14
C GLY A 167 12.55 -31.29 -5.40
N ALA A 168 11.71 -30.28 -5.63
CA ALA A 168 10.92 -30.19 -6.85
C ALA A 168 11.82 -29.79 -8.03
N PRO A 169 11.87 -30.57 -9.13
CA PRO A 169 12.62 -30.18 -10.32
C PRO A 169 11.99 -28.93 -10.94
N ALA A 170 12.84 -28.00 -11.39
CA ALA A 170 12.42 -26.82 -12.13
C ALA A 170 11.62 -27.24 -13.38
N ALA A 171 10.39 -26.72 -13.50
CA ALA A 171 9.53 -26.82 -14.67
C ALA A 171 9.22 -25.42 -15.18
#